data_AF-A0A1I7JWY8-F1
#
_entry.id   AF-A0A1I7JWY8-F1
#
_cell.length_a   1.000
_cell.length_b   1.000
_cell.length_c   1.000
_cell.angle_alpha   90.00
_cell.angle_beta   90.00
_cell.angle_gamma   90.00
#
_symmetry.space_group_name_H-M   'P 1'
#
loop_
_entity.id
_entity.type
_entity.pdbx_description
1 polymer ?
#
loop_
_entity_poly.entity_id
_entity_poly.type
_entity_poly.pdbx_seq_one_letter_code
_entity_poly.pdbx_strand_id
1 'polypeptide(L)'
;MRKCTTGLRGRPRDRRTENGAGGEAGFTLLEMVVAVLVLAVMMSVVAPHVLGVGQRAESVACEQNQRNIRAALDEYQLMYHKYPAGNSDEQLQALVDAQLLDSVPRDPGGGHYILNTTGNEVVVTCDVHGELGNS
;
A
#
# COMPACT_ATOMS: atom_id res chain seq x y z
N MET A 1 76.55 49.31 21.48
CA MET A 1 76.02 50.49 20.76
C MET A 1 76.08 50.28 19.25
N ARG A 2 74.94 50.29 18.56
CA ARG A 2 74.78 50.75 17.16
C ARG A 2 73.29 50.68 16.74
N LYS A 3 72.71 51.88 16.66
CA LYS A 3 71.74 52.41 15.68
C LYS A 3 70.37 51.73 15.53
N CYS A 4 69.39 52.38 16.15
CA CYS A 4 68.04 52.57 15.62
C CYS A 4 68.12 53.39 14.33
N THR A 5 67.43 53.00 13.26
CA THR A 5 66.70 53.89 12.32
C THR A 5 66.08 53.11 11.15
N THR A 6 64.86 53.52 10.81
CA THR A 6 64.22 53.45 9.48
C THR A 6 63.33 52.25 9.19
N GLY A 7 62.04 52.54 8.97
CA GLY A 7 61.26 51.76 8.01
C GLY A 7 59.80 51.48 8.34
N LEU A 8 59.05 52.39 8.96
CA LEU A 8 57.58 52.30 8.94
C LEU A 8 57.09 52.59 7.52
N ARG A 9 56.85 51.53 6.74
CA ARG A 9 56.09 51.59 5.49
C ARG A 9 54.80 50.81 5.68
N GLY A 10 53.72 51.55 5.96
CA GLY A 10 52.37 51.01 5.92
C GLY A 10 52.07 50.49 4.51
N ARG A 11 51.71 49.22 4.40
CA ARG A 11 51.10 48.66 3.20
C ARG A 11 49.59 48.83 3.31
N PRO A 12 48.92 49.45 2.32
CA PRO A 12 47.47 49.49 2.28
C PRO A 12 46.92 48.07 2.14
N ARG A 13 45.78 47.84 2.82
CA ARG A 13 44.94 46.66 2.69
C ARG A 13 44.30 46.68 1.30
N ASP A 14 44.57 45.68 0.47
CA ASP A 14 43.71 45.37 -0.68
C ASP A 14 42.98 44.05 -0.36
N ARG A 15 41.83 44.19 0.29
CA ARG A 15 40.83 43.12 0.40
C ARG A 15 39.93 43.29 -0.82
N ARG A 16 40.39 42.82 -1.97
CA ARG A 16 39.54 42.65 -3.15
C ARG A 16 38.69 41.41 -2.91
N THR A 17 37.51 41.63 -2.33
CA THR A 17 36.38 40.72 -2.46
C THR A 17 36.08 40.56 -3.94
N GLU A 18 36.54 39.46 -4.52
CA GLU A 18 36.06 38.97 -5.81
C GLU A 18 34.61 38.52 -5.57
N ASN A 19 33.68 39.47 -5.63
CA ASN A 19 32.30 39.15 -5.95
C ASN A 19 32.33 38.55 -7.36
N GLY A 20 32.49 37.23 -7.43
CA GLY A 20 32.08 36.47 -8.58
C GLY A 20 30.61 36.78 -8.77
N ALA A 21 30.30 37.68 -9.69
CA ALA A 21 28.99 37.86 -10.25
C ALA A 21 28.64 36.53 -10.94
N GLY A 22 28.19 35.56 -10.13
CA GLY A 22 27.45 34.42 -10.61
C GLY A 22 26.20 34.99 -11.22
N GLY A 23 26.23 35.17 -12.55
CA GLY A 23 25.09 35.70 -13.30
C GLY A 23 23.86 34.92 -12.90
N GLU A 24 22.80 35.63 -12.58
CA GLU A 24 21.47 35.04 -12.40
C GLU A 24 21.06 34.42 -13.74
N ALA A 25 21.39 33.14 -13.92
CA ALA A 25 20.87 32.32 -14.98
C ALA A 25 19.39 32.06 -14.67
N GLY A 26 18.52 32.94 -15.16
CA GLY A 26 17.08 32.78 -15.07
C GLY A 26 16.58 31.61 -15.92
N PHE A 27 15.55 30.93 -15.42
CA PHE A 27 14.83 29.88 -16.14
C PHE A 27 14.29 30.41 -17.47
N THR A 28 14.47 29.64 -18.54
CA THR A 28 13.86 29.96 -19.83
C THR A 28 12.40 29.54 -19.83
N LEU A 29 11.51 30.27 -20.52
CA LEU A 29 10.10 29.87 -20.67
C LEU A 29 9.96 28.47 -21.29
N LEU A 30 10.89 28.13 -22.19
CA LEU A 30 10.94 26.84 -22.86
C LEU A 30 11.14 25.68 -21.87
N GLU A 31 11.91 25.89 -20.81
CA GLU A 31 12.21 24.86 -19.82
C GLU A 31 10.96 24.42 -19.05
N MET A 32 10.09 25.36 -18.69
CA MET A 32 8.82 25.04 -18.06
C MET A 32 7.85 24.37 -19.06
N VAL A 33 7.84 24.80 -20.33
CA VAL A 33 7.02 24.16 -21.37
C VAL A 33 7.42 22.71 -21.59
N VAL A 34 8.72 22.42 -21.70
CA VAL A 34 9.22 21.05 -21.85
C VAL A 34 8.96 20.23 -20.58
N ALA A 35 9.14 20.82 -19.39
CA ALA A 35 8.86 20.14 -18.13
C ALA A 35 7.38 19.72 -18.00
N VAL A 36 6.43 20.63 -18.26
CA VAL A 36 4.99 20.29 -18.18
C VAL A 36 4.57 19.31 -19.27
N LEU A 37 5.23 19.34 -20.45
CA LEU A 37 5.01 18.37 -21.51
C LEU A 37 5.39 16.95 -21.04
N VAL A 38 6.56 16.78 -20.43
CA VAL A 38 6.99 15.48 -19.90
C VAL A 38 6.08 15.04 -18.75
N LEU A 39 5.65 15.95 -17.88
CA LEU A 39 4.69 15.65 -16.81
C LEU A 39 3.34 15.19 -17.37
N ALA A 40 2.83 15.81 -18.44
CA ALA A 40 1.58 15.39 -19.08
C ALA A 40 1.67 13.96 -19.65
N VAL A 41 2.79 13.62 -20.29
CA VAL A 41 3.03 12.26 -20.80
C VAL A 41 3.11 11.27 -19.64
N MET A 42 3.88 11.57 -18.59
CA MET A 42 4.00 10.70 -17.42
C MET A 42 2.64 10.46 -16.73
N MET A 43 1.83 11.51 -16.55
CA MET A 43 0.51 11.38 -15.91
C MET A 43 -0.43 10.46 -16.69
N SER A 44 -0.34 10.45 -18.03
CA SER A 44 -1.16 9.56 -18.86
C SER A 44 -0.89 8.07 -18.60
N VAL A 45 0.35 7.72 -18.25
CA VAL A 45 0.76 6.34 -17.97
C VAL A 45 0.51 5.99 -16.50
N VAL A 46 0.80 6.89 -15.56
CA VAL A 46 0.73 6.56 -14.12
C VAL A 46 -0.72 6.40 -13.62
N ALA A 47 -1.67 7.20 -14.11
CA ALA A 47 -3.05 7.20 -13.63
C ALA A 47 -3.77 5.83 -13.67
N PRO A 48 -3.75 5.05 -14.76
CA PRO A 48 -4.45 3.76 -14.81
C PRO A 48 -3.82 2.68 -13.91
N HIS A 49 -2.52 2.77 -13.62
CA HIS A 49 -1.81 1.75 -12.83
C HIS A 49 -2.18 1.78 -11.34
N VAL A 50 -2.61 2.91 -10.81
CA VAL A 50 -2.95 3.04 -9.37
C VAL A 50 -4.40 2.62 -9.10
N LEU A 51 -5.31 2.82 -10.05
CA LEU A 51 -6.75 2.61 -9.83
C LEU A 51 -7.17 1.13 -9.94
N GLY A 52 -6.48 0.30 -10.72
CA GLY A 52 -6.88 -1.09 -10.98
C GLY A 52 -6.32 -2.15 -10.02
N VAL A 53 -5.33 -1.81 -9.19
CA VAL A 53 -4.64 -2.79 -8.32
C VAL A 53 -5.49 -3.16 -7.10
N GLY A 54 -6.28 -2.21 -6.58
CA GLY A 54 -7.16 -2.43 -5.42
C GLY A 54 -8.14 -3.59 -5.66
N GLN A 55 -8.96 -3.47 -6.70
CA GLN A 55 -10.03 -4.44 -6.99
C GLN A 55 -9.52 -5.88 -7.18
N ARG A 56 -8.34 -6.03 -7.80
CA ARG A 56 -7.73 -7.34 -8.01
C ARG A 56 -7.11 -7.91 -6.74
N ALA A 57 -6.56 -7.04 -5.88
CA ALA A 57 -6.07 -7.46 -4.57
C ALA A 57 -7.23 -7.84 -3.64
N GLU A 58 -8.36 -7.13 -3.72
CA GLU A 58 -9.58 -7.41 -2.98
C GLU A 58 -10.16 -8.79 -3.33
N SER A 59 -10.29 -9.12 -4.63
CA SER A 59 -10.81 -10.42 -5.05
C SER A 59 -9.90 -11.58 -4.61
N VAL A 60 -8.59 -11.44 -4.79
CA VAL A 60 -7.60 -12.44 -4.37
C VAL A 60 -7.64 -12.63 -2.85
N ALA A 61 -7.75 -11.54 -2.08
CA ALA A 61 -7.84 -11.61 -0.63
C ALA A 61 -9.19 -12.22 -0.17
N CYS A 62 -10.32 -11.94 -0.84
CA CYS A 62 -11.57 -12.67 -0.56
C CYS A 62 -11.37 -14.17 -0.81
N GLU A 63 -10.78 -14.57 -1.94
CA GLU A 63 -10.57 -15.97 -2.28
C GLU A 63 -9.70 -16.70 -1.23
N GLN A 64 -8.63 -16.07 -0.77
CA GLN A 64 -7.77 -16.61 0.29
C GLN A 64 -8.54 -16.79 1.61
N ASN A 65 -9.33 -15.79 2.01
CA ASN A 65 -10.16 -15.89 3.21
C ASN A 65 -11.19 -17.03 3.10
N GLN A 66 -11.85 -17.17 1.95
CA GLN A 66 -12.79 -18.27 1.72
C GLN A 66 -12.11 -19.65 1.82
N ARG A 67 -10.87 -19.79 1.29
CA ARG A 67 -10.08 -21.03 1.41
C ARG A 67 -9.76 -21.36 2.86
N ASN A 68 -9.36 -20.35 3.63
CA ASN A 68 -9.07 -20.51 5.07
C ASN A 68 -10.32 -20.91 5.86
N ILE A 69 -11.47 -20.27 5.60
CA ILE A 69 -12.74 -20.61 6.25
C ILE A 69 -13.16 -22.04 5.90
N ARG A 70 -13.04 -22.47 4.63
CA ARG A 70 -13.34 -23.86 4.23
C ARG A 70 -12.45 -24.87 4.94
N ALA A 71 -11.14 -24.63 4.97
CA ALA A 71 -10.21 -25.51 5.66
C ALA A 71 -10.54 -25.62 7.16
N ALA A 72 -10.90 -24.51 7.81
CA ALA A 72 -11.33 -24.53 9.20
C ALA A 72 -12.66 -25.26 9.43
N LEU A 73 -13.62 -25.13 8.52
CA LEU A 73 -14.88 -25.89 8.59
C LEU A 73 -14.64 -27.39 8.42
N ASP A 74 -13.78 -27.78 7.48
CA ASP A 74 -13.41 -29.18 7.27
C ASP A 74 -12.76 -29.74 8.55
N GLU A 75 -11.83 -29.00 9.17
CA GLU A 75 -11.21 -29.38 10.44
C GLU A 75 -12.23 -29.45 11.58
N TYR A 76 -13.18 -28.51 11.65
CA TYR A 76 -14.27 -28.54 12.62
C TYR A 76 -15.13 -29.80 12.44
N GLN A 77 -15.43 -30.17 11.19
CA GLN A 77 -16.15 -31.39 10.89
C GLN A 77 -15.35 -32.63 11.28
N LEU A 78 -14.03 -32.65 11.09
CA LEU A 78 -13.18 -33.77 11.51
C LEU A 78 -13.20 -33.97 13.03
N MET A 79 -13.22 -32.88 13.81
CA MET A 79 -13.23 -32.94 15.28
C MET A 79 -14.62 -33.24 15.88
N TYR A 80 -15.67 -32.63 15.34
CA TYR A 80 -17.01 -32.67 15.95
C TYR A 80 -18.02 -33.50 15.14
N HIS A 81 -17.61 -34.07 14.01
CA HIS A 81 -18.44 -34.83 13.07
C HIS A 81 -19.68 -34.08 12.55
N LYS A 82 -19.69 -32.76 12.69
CA LYS A 82 -20.76 -31.88 12.28
C LYS A 82 -20.19 -30.51 11.94
N TYR A 83 -20.83 -29.79 11.03
CA TYR A 83 -20.55 -28.37 10.83
C TYR A 83 -21.20 -27.54 11.93
N PRO A 84 -20.68 -26.32 12.20
CA PRO A 84 -21.33 -25.40 13.13
C PRO A 84 -22.74 -25.07 12.63
N ALA A 85 -23.68 -24.90 13.58
CA ALA A 85 -25.08 -24.60 13.29
C ALA A 85 -25.38 -23.13 13.57
N GLY A 86 -26.43 -22.61 12.93
CA GLY A 86 -26.88 -21.22 13.09
C GLY A 86 -26.63 -20.38 11.85
N ASN A 87 -26.67 -19.06 12.01
CA ASN A 87 -26.41 -18.08 10.95
C ASN A 87 -24.91 -18.02 10.61
N SER A 88 -24.56 -17.42 9.47
CA SER A 88 -23.17 -17.28 9.01
C SER A 88 -22.23 -16.71 10.08
N ASP A 89 -22.65 -15.67 10.80
CA ASP A 89 -21.84 -15.03 11.85
C ASP A 89 -21.62 -15.97 13.06
N GLU A 90 -22.65 -16.71 13.47
CA GLU A 90 -22.55 -17.68 14.56
C GLU A 90 -21.63 -18.85 14.19
N GLN A 91 -21.71 -19.30 12.93
CA GLN A 91 -20.81 -20.33 12.40
C GLN A 91 -19.35 -19.87 12.39
N LEU A 92 -19.09 -18.64 11.94
CA LEU A 92 -17.74 -18.06 11.95
C LEU A 92 -17.21 -17.88 13.36
N GLN A 93 -18.06 -17.45 14.30
CA GLN A 93 -17.68 -17.31 15.70
C GLN A 93 -17.33 -18.68 16.31
N ALA A 94 -18.09 -19.73 16.00
CA ALA A 94 -17.80 -21.08 16.47
C ALA A 94 -16.42 -21.60 16.01
N LEU A 95 -15.95 -21.20 14.83
CA LEU A 95 -14.60 -21.53 14.35
C LEU A 95 -13.51 -20.79 15.12
N VAL A 96 -13.76 -19.53 15.51
CA VAL A 96 -12.85 -18.75 16.36
C VAL A 96 -12.81 -19.35 17.77
N ASP A 97 -13.96 -19.70 18.34
CA ASP A 97 -14.05 -20.32 19.66
C ASP A 97 -13.37 -21.70 19.71
N ALA A 98 -13.37 -22.42 18.58
CA ALA A 98 -12.66 -23.68 18.39
C ALA A 98 -11.15 -23.49 18.10
N GLN A 99 -10.65 -22.25 18.09
CA GLN A 99 -9.26 -21.90 17.77
C GLN A 99 -8.82 -22.36 16.36
N LEU A 100 -9.78 -22.47 15.43
CA LEU A 100 -9.52 -22.81 14.03
C LEU A 100 -9.32 -21.58 13.15
N LEU A 101 -9.82 -20.43 13.61
CA LEU A 101 -9.49 -19.11 13.09
C LEU A 101 -9.00 -18.21 14.22
N ASP A 102 -7.99 -17.38 13.95
CA ASP A 102 -7.52 -16.37 14.90
C ASP A 102 -8.57 -15.29 15.19
N SER A 103 -9.33 -14.90 14.16
CA SER A 103 -10.42 -13.93 14.25
C SER A 103 -11.37 -14.09 13.08
N VAL A 104 -12.56 -13.50 13.20
CA VAL A 104 -13.54 -13.49 12.10
C VAL A 104 -13.00 -12.64 10.95
N PRO A 105 -12.70 -13.23 9.78
CA PRO A 105 -12.15 -12.48 8.64
C PRO A 105 -13.23 -11.55 8.09
N ARG A 106 -12.80 -10.34 7.71
CA ARG A 106 -13.64 -9.35 7.03
C ARG A 106 -13.36 -9.38 5.53
N ASP A 107 -14.41 -9.24 4.73
CA ASP A 107 -14.27 -9.10 3.27
C ASP A 107 -13.52 -7.80 2.94
N PRO A 108 -12.42 -7.86 2.15
CA PRO A 108 -11.71 -6.68 1.66
C PRO A 108 -12.62 -5.66 0.96
N GLY A 109 -13.67 -6.14 0.27
CA GLY A 109 -14.64 -5.29 -0.43
C GLY A 109 -15.72 -4.67 0.48
N GLY A 110 -15.68 -4.94 1.79
CA GLY A 110 -16.64 -4.42 2.77
C GLY A 110 -17.93 -5.23 2.93
N GLY A 111 -18.00 -6.42 2.33
CA GLY A 111 -19.10 -7.37 2.49
C GLY A 111 -18.96 -8.33 3.68
N HIS A 112 -19.84 -9.33 3.69
CA HIS A 112 -19.85 -10.42 4.68
C HIS A 112 -19.68 -11.78 4.00
N TYR A 113 -19.18 -12.76 4.76
CA TYR A 113 -19.10 -14.15 4.31
C TYR A 113 -20.41 -14.88 4.60
N ILE A 114 -20.91 -15.58 3.59
CA ILE A 114 -22.12 -16.40 3.67
C ILE A 114 -21.70 -17.86 3.64
N LEU A 115 -22.17 -18.64 4.61
CA LEU A 115 -21.86 -20.05 4.74
C LEU A 115 -23.14 -20.86 4.53
N ASN A 116 -23.20 -21.51 3.37
CA ASN A 116 -24.31 -22.39 3.00
C ASN A 116 -23.88 -23.84 3.21
N THR A 117 -24.39 -24.45 4.27
CA THR A 117 -24.13 -25.85 4.61
C THR A 117 -25.29 -26.71 4.10
N THR A 118 -25.08 -27.45 3.00
CA THR A 118 -26.09 -28.36 2.44
C THR A 118 -25.68 -29.80 2.72
N GLY A 119 -26.15 -30.35 3.83
CA GLY A 119 -25.78 -31.70 4.25
C GLY A 119 -24.30 -31.78 4.65
N ASN A 120 -23.48 -32.40 3.79
CA ASN A 120 -22.04 -32.58 4.02
C ASN A 120 -21.16 -31.66 3.14
N GLU A 121 -21.78 -30.81 2.32
CA GLU A 121 -21.08 -29.83 1.48
C GLU A 121 -21.24 -28.44 2.08
N VAL A 122 -20.12 -27.71 2.16
CA VAL A 122 -20.13 -26.31 2.60
C VAL A 122 -19.63 -25.40 1.49
N VAL A 123 -20.50 -24.47 1.11
CA VAL A 123 -20.19 -23.43 0.15
C VAL A 123 -20.00 -22.13 0.90
N VAL A 124 -18.78 -21.58 0.78
CA VAL A 124 -18.41 -20.27 1.33
C VAL A 124 -18.38 -19.27 0.17
N THR A 125 -19.14 -18.19 0.34
CA THR A 125 -19.36 -17.12 -0.65
C THR A 125 -19.07 -15.77 0.01
N CYS A 126 -18.53 -14.80 -0.73
CA CYS A 126 -18.49 -13.40 -0.29
C CYS A 126 -19.47 -12.56 -1.10
N ASP A 127 -20.13 -11.61 -0.44
CA ASP A 127 -21.17 -10.77 -1.03
C ASP A 127 -20.68 -9.97 -2.25
N VAL A 128 -19.43 -9.49 -2.19
CA VAL A 128 -18.87 -8.57 -3.21
C VAL A 128 -18.25 -9.31 -4.40
N HIS A 129 -17.57 -10.44 -4.17
CA HIS A 129 -16.79 -11.15 -5.21
C HIS A 129 -17.34 -12.55 -5.57
N GLY A 130 -18.40 -13.01 -4.90
CA GLY A 130 -19.06 -14.28 -5.21
C GLY A 130 -18.34 -15.51 -4.65
N GLU A 131 -18.41 -16.62 -5.38
CA GLU A 131 -17.93 -17.93 -4.94
C GLU A 131 -16.48 -18.20 -5.37
N LEU A 132 -15.79 -18.97 -4.53
CA LEU A 132 -14.40 -19.39 -4.72
C LEU A 132 -14.21 -20.09 -6.08
N GLY A 133 -13.42 -19.46 -6.97
CA GLY A 133 -13.07 -20.01 -8.28
C GLY A 133 -13.96 -19.57 -9.45
N ASN A 134 -14.91 -18.65 -9.24
CA ASN A 134 -15.77 -18.11 -10.30
C ASN A 134 -15.47 -16.61 -10.61
N SER A 135 -14.20 -16.22 -10.51
CA SER A 135 -13.70 -14.85 -10.73
C SER A 135 -13.16 -14.62 -12.14
#